data_AF-A0A7J6U6E9-F1
#
_entry.id   AF-A0A7J6U6E9-F1
#
_cell.length_a   1.000
_cell.length_b   1.000
_cell.length_c   1.000
_cell.angle_alpha   90.00
_cell.angle_beta   90.00
_cell.angle_gamma   90.00
#
_symmetry.space_group_name_H-M   'P 1'
#
loop_
_entity.id
_entity.type
_entity.pdbx_description
1 polymer ?
#
loop_
_entity_poly.entity_id
_entity_poly.type
_entity_poly.pdbx_seq_one_letter_code
_entity_poly.pdbx_strand_id
1 'polypeptide(L)'
;NLYAADELNQVRTALEKPAKEAGIAFGPEAIYDFFLSRIRENLHVVFCASPIGDSFRNYCRMYPSLVNCSTIDWFLPWPNEALTEVAMKFLSGAQGLPQAHVANVAAVFGTAHTAVVEYSEVMLETQKRHNYVTP
;
A
#
# COMPACT_ATOMS: atom_id res chain seq x y z
N ASN A 1 25.16 0.38 5.61
CA ASN A 1 25.57 -0.21 6.89
C ASN A 1 24.52 0.07 7.93
N LEU A 2 23.62 -0.89 8.15
CA LEU A 2 22.57 -0.79 9.18
C LEU A 2 23.09 -1.22 10.56
N TYR A 3 24.02 -2.17 10.59
CA TYR A 3 24.55 -2.77 11.82
C TYR A 3 25.99 -2.31 12.09
N ALA A 4 26.29 -2.08 13.36
CA ALA A 4 27.66 -2.01 13.86
C ALA A 4 28.30 -3.42 13.94
N ALA A 5 29.62 -3.48 14.10
CA ALA A 5 30.36 -4.74 14.09
C ALA A 5 29.98 -5.67 15.27
N ASP A 6 29.70 -5.09 16.43
CA ASP A 6 29.23 -5.80 17.63
C ASP A 6 27.81 -6.35 17.46
N GLU A 7 26.92 -5.59 16.82
CA GLU A 7 25.55 -6.03 16.52
C GLU A 7 25.54 -7.21 15.52
N LEU A 8 26.40 -7.18 14.49
CA LEU A 8 26.55 -8.31 13.56
C LEU A 8 27.01 -9.60 14.25
N ASN A 9 27.89 -9.47 15.26
CA ASN A 9 28.32 -10.63 16.05
C ASN A 9 27.17 -11.22 16.87
N GLN A 10 26.29 -10.39 17.42
CA GLN A 10 25.09 -10.86 18.13
C GLN A 10 24.14 -11.61 17.19
N VAL A 11 23.92 -11.09 15.98
CA VAL A 11 23.11 -11.75 14.95
C VAL A 11 23.71 -13.11 14.57
N ARG A 12 25.03 -13.18 14.37
CA ARG A 12 25.73 -14.43 14.03
C ARG A 12 25.53 -15.50 15.11
N THR A 13 25.69 -15.13 16.39
CA THR A 13 25.48 -16.04 17.52
C THR A 13 24.03 -16.52 17.59
N ALA A 14 23.06 -15.63 17.35
CA ALA A 14 21.64 -15.99 17.34
C ALA A 14 21.28 -16.95 16.20
N LEU A 15 21.97 -16.88 15.06
CA LEU A 15 21.73 -17.72 13.88
C LEU A 15 22.48 -19.04 13.90
N GLU A 16 23.38 -19.28 14.86
CA GLU A 16 24.19 -20.51 14.91
C GLU A 16 23.34 -21.77 14.98
N LYS A 17 22.38 -21.81 15.92
CA LYS A 17 21.49 -22.97 16.08
C LYS A 17 20.59 -23.17 14.84
N PRO A 18 19.86 -22.14 14.35
CA PRO A 18 19.06 -22.27 13.13
C PRO A 18 19.87 -22.65 11.88
N ALA A 19 21.09 -22.14 11.73
CA ALA A 19 21.95 -22.47 10.59
C ALA A 19 22.41 -23.93 10.63
N LYS A 20 22.74 -24.43 11.83
CA LYS A 20 23.10 -25.83 12.04
C LYS A 20 21.92 -26.77 11.76
N GLU A 21 20.71 -26.41 12.20
CA GLU A 21 19.48 -27.15 11.90
C GLU A 21 19.16 -27.16 10.39
N ALA A 22 19.50 -26.09 9.67
CA ALA A 22 19.39 -25.98 8.22
C ALA A 22 20.56 -26.63 7.44
N GLY A 23 21.53 -27.24 8.13
CA GLY A 23 22.67 -27.92 7.48
C GLY A 23 23.72 -26.98 6.88
N ILE A 24 23.74 -25.70 7.26
CA ILE A 24 24.68 -24.71 6.74
C ILE A 24 25.98 -24.72 7.55
N ALA A 25 27.11 -24.67 6.85
CA ALA A 25 28.43 -24.62 7.46
C ALA A 25 28.64 -23.34 8.29
N PHE A 26 29.31 -23.44 9.44
CA PHE A 26 29.57 -22.31 10.33
C PHE A 26 30.74 -21.43 9.83
N GLY A 27 30.55 -20.81 8.67
CA GLY A 27 31.44 -19.78 8.12
C GLY A 27 30.84 -18.38 8.29
N PRO A 28 31.64 -17.32 8.52
CA PRO A 28 31.11 -15.96 8.63
C PRO A 28 30.28 -15.54 7.41
N GLU A 29 30.73 -15.90 6.21
CA GLU A 29 30.04 -15.63 4.93
C GLU A 29 28.77 -16.47 4.79
N ALA A 30 28.85 -17.78 5.04
CA ALA A 30 27.71 -18.69 4.95
C ALA A 30 26.56 -18.34 5.91
N ILE A 31 26.87 -17.91 7.14
CA ILE A 31 25.85 -17.46 8.10
C ILE A 31 25.24 -16.13 7.66
N TYR A 32 26.03 -15.24 7.07
CA TYR A 32 25.53 -13.97 6.56
C TYR A 32 24.61 -14.18 5.35
N ASP A 33 24.95 -15.08 4.43
CA ASP A 33 24.07 -15.46 3.33
C ASP A 33 22.77 -16.12 3.82
N PHE A 34 22.86 -16.99 4.83
CA PHE A 34 21.69 -17.56 5.49
C PHE A 34 20.82 -16.50 6.17
N PHE A 35 21.44 -15.49 6.79
CA PHE A 35 20.71 -14.37 7.36
C PHE A 35 19.95 -13.60 6.28
N LEU A 36 20.62 -13.27 5.18
CA LEU A 36 20.03 -12.52 4.08
C LEU A 36 18.94 -13.32 3.35
N SER A 37 19.08 -14.64 3.19
CA SER A 37 18.02 -15.47 2.60
C SER A 37 16.75 -15.42 3.45
N ARG A 38 16.88 -15.58 4.77
CA ARG A 38 15.76 -15.49 5.69
C ARG A 38 15.10 -14.11 5.68
N ILE A 39 15.87 -13.03 5.58
CA ILE A 39 15.29 -11.68 5.46
C ILE A 39 14.46 -11.59 4.18
N ARG A 40 15.01 -12.02 3.03
CA ARG A 40 14.29 -11.96 1.74
C ARG A 40 13.01 -12.78 1.73
N GLU A 41 12.99 -13.92 2.44
CA GLU A 41 11.83 -14.80 2.53
C GLU A 41 10.73 -14.30 3.47
N ASN A 42 11.09 -13.52 4.51
CA ASN A 42 10.16 -13.18 5.59
C ASN A 42 9.83 -11.68 5.69
N LEU A 43 10.66 -10.80 5.15
CA LEU A 43 10.45 -9.35 5.21
C LEU A 43 9.86 -8.85 3.88
N HIS A 44 8.58 -8.49 3.93
CA HIS A 44 7.90 -7.80 2.84
C HIS A 44 7.59 -6.37 3.26
N VAL A 45 8.20 -5.40 2.58
CA VAL A 45 7.98 -3.97 2.84
C VAL A 45 6.98 -3.44 1.82
N VAL A 46 5.87 -2.88 2.31
CA VAL A 46 4.89 -2.18 1.49
C VAL A 46 4.95 -0.70 1.84
N PHE A 47 5.09 0.15 0.83
CA PHE A 47 5.02 1.60 0.99
C PHE A 47 3.91 2.15 0.08
N CYS A 48 3.15 3.10 0.59
CA CYS A 48 2.10 3.77 -0.16
C CYS A 48 2.53 5.22 -0.41
N ALA A 49 2.56 5.63 -1.67
CA ALA A 49 2.90 6.99 -2.06
C ALA A 49 1.87 7.53 -3.03
N SER A 50 1.52 8.81 -2.90
CA SER A 50 0.71 9.48 -3.90
C SER A 50 1.58 9.82 -5.11
N PRO A 51 1.14 9.51 -6.35
CA PRO A 51 1.85 9.93 -7.56
C PRO A 51 1.67 11.44 -7.84
N ILE A 52 0.87 12.14 -7.03
CA ILE A 52 0.58 13.56 -7.21
C ILE A 52 1.76 14.40 -6.71
N GLY A 53 2.28 15.27 -7.59
CA GLY A 53 3.41 16.16 -7.30
C GLY A 53 4.78 15.54 -7.57
N ASP A 54 5.84 16.30 -7.27
CA ASP A 54 7.22 15.92 -7.63
C ASP A 54 7.90 15.00 -6.60
N SER A 55 7.37 14.88 -5.38
CA SER A 55 8.03 14.15 -4.28
C SER A 55 8.26 12.68 -4.62
N PHE A 56 7.25 11.97 -5.12
CA PHE A 56 7.38 10.56 -5.49
C PHE A 56 8.42 10.36 -6.59
N ARG A 57 8.37 11.21 -7.63
CA ARG A 57 9.36 11.22 -8.71
C ARG A 57 10.78 11.44 -8.20
N ASN A 58 10.96 12.36 -7.25
CA ASN A 58 12.27 12.62 -6.64
C ASN A 58 12.75 11.42 -5.82
N TYR A 59 11.87 10.74 -5.08
CA TYR A 59 12.22 9.50 -4.38
C TYR A 59 12.64 8.38 -5.32
N CYS A 60 11.93 8.16 -6.43
CA CYS A 60 12.33 7.15 -7.42
C CYS A 60 13.72 7.45 -8.03
N ARG A 61 14.08 8.74 -8.18
CA ARG A 61 15.40 9.15 -8.66
C ARG A 61 16.50 8.95 -7.63
N MET A 62 16.21 9.24 -6.36
CA MET A 62 17.15 9.06 -5.25
C MET A 62 17.36 7.58 -4.90
N TYR A 63 16.31 6.77 -5.05
CA TYR A 63 16.28 5.37 -4.64
C TYR A 63 15.72 4.47 -5.77
N PRO A 64 16.53 4.12 -6.78
CA PRO A 64 16.09 3.31 -7.92
C PRO A 64 15.53 1.92 -7.56
N SER A 65 15.91 1.38 -6.39
CA SER A 65 15.39 0.11 -5.87
C SER A 65 13.87 0.13 -5.62
N LEU A 66 13.28 1.31 -5.38
CA LEU A 66 11.84 1.46 -5.24
C LEU A 66 11.07 1.06 -6.49
N VAL A 67 11.70 1.08 -7.67
CA VAL A 67 11.09 0.69 -8.95
C VAL A 67 11.64 -0.66 -9.43
N ASN A 68 12.93 -0.92 -9.22
CA ASN A 68 13.59 -2.12 -9.74
C ASN A 68 13.39 -3.37 -8.88
N CYS A 69 13.07 -3.21 -7.60
CA CYS A 69 12.98 -4.32 -6.63
C CYS A 69 11.61 -4.42 -5.96
N SER A 70 10.60 -3.70 -6.46
CA SER A 70 9.24 -3.71 -5.94
C SER A 70 8.25 -4.07 -7.06
N THR A 71 7.05 -4.49 -6.66
CA THR A 71 5.91 -4.58 -7.57
C THR A 71 5.07 -3.32 -7.40
N ILE A 72 4.78 -2.63 -8.51
CA ILE A 72 3.95 -1.43 -8.49
C ILE A 72 2.48 -1.85 -8.59
N ASP A 73 1.70 -1.44 -7.60
CA ASP A 73 0.25 -1.58 -7.59
C ASP A 73 -0.40 -0.19 -7.70
N TRP A 74 -1.29 -0.02 -8.68
CA TRP A 74 -1.91 1.27 -8.99
C TRP A 74 -3.30 1.35 -8.40
N PHE A 75 -3.47 2.28 -7.46
CA PHE A 75 -4.77 2.60 -6.88
C PHE A 75 -5.49 3.59 -7.80
N LEU A 76 -6.38 3.05 -8.64
CA LEU A 76 -7.23 3.84 -9.52
C LEU A 76 -8.46 4.38 -8.77
N PRO A 77 -9.11 5.43 -9.29
CA PRO A 77 -10.39 5.87 -8.78
C PRO A 77 -11.39 4.71 -8.70
N TRP A 78 -12.19 4.68 -7.65
CA TRP A 78 -13.15 3.61 -7.45
C TRP A 78 -14.23 3.64 -8.54
N PRO A 79 -14.52 2.51 -9.20
CA PRO A 79 -15.62 2.45 -10.15
C PRO A 79 -16.96 2.62 -9.42
N ASN A 80 -17.98 3.08 -10.15
CA ASN A 80 -19.28 3.38 -9.56
C ASN A 80 -19.92 2.14 -8.90
N GLU A 81 -19.67 0.96 -9.45
CA GLU A 81 -20.12 -0.31 -8.91
C GLU A 81 -19.52 -0.58 -7.53
N ALA A 82 -18.21 -0.33 -7.35
CA ALA A 82 -17.54 -0.52 -6.06
C ALA A 82 -18.03 0.49 -5.01
N LEU A 83 -18.26 1.75 -5.41
CA LEU A 83 -18.85 2.77 -4.54
C LEU A 83 -20.25 2.38 -4.10
N THR A 84 -21.06 1.86 -5.03
CA THR A 84 -22.41 1.38 -4.76
C THR A 84 -22.40 0.17 -3.83
N GLU A 85 -21.49 -0.79 -4.03
CA GLU A 85 -21.36 -1.98 -3.17
C GLU A 85 -20.99 -1.61 -1.74
N VAL A 86 -20.04 -0.68 -1.56
CA VAL A 86 -19.70 -0.15 -0.23
C VAL A 86 -20.91 0.53 0.40
N ALA A 87 -21.60 1.40 -0.34
CA ALA A 87 -22.81 2.04 0.16
C ALA A 87 -23.89 1.02 0.55
N MET A 88 -24.10 -0.03 -0.24
CA MET A 88 -25.03 -1.12 0.10
C MET A 88 -24.64 -1.79 1.42
N LYS A 89 -23.36 -2.08 1.63
CA LYS A 89 -22.86 -2.70 2.87
C LYS A 89 -23.05 -1.81 4.10
N PHE A 90 -22.86 -0.50 3.95
CA PHE A 90 -23.10 0.45 5.04
C PHE A 90 -24.60 0.65 5.33
N LEU A 91 -25.44 0.59 4.30
CA LEU A 91 -26.89 0.78 4.43
C LEU A 91 -27.62 -0.50 4.86
N SER A 92 -27.01 -1.69 4.67
CA SER A 92 -27.56 -2.95 5.16
C SER A 92 -27.54 -2.97 6.69
N GLY A 93 -28.69 -2.66 7.31
CA GLY A 93 -28.83 -2.54 8.76
C GLY A 93 -29.07 -1.11 9.26
N ALA A 94 -29.18 -0.13 8.36
CA ALA A 94 -29.56 1.23 8.73
C ALA A 94 -30.99 1.29 9.30
N GLN A 95 -31.14 1.85 10.50
CA GLN A 95 -32.47 2.03 11.10
C GLN A 95 -33.26 3.09 10.34
N GLY A 96 -34.53 2.81 10.04
CA GLY A 96 -35.43 3.74 9.35
C GLY A 96 -35.34 3.71 7.82
N LEU A 97 -34.46 2.89 7.22
CA LEU A 97 -34.44 2.65 5.78
C LEU A 97 -35.08 1.29 5.45
N PRO A 98 -36.22 1.25 4.74
CA PRO A 98 -36.78 -0.02 4.29
C PRO A 98 -35.80 -0.76 3.39
N GLN A 99 -35.66 -2.08 3.61
CA GLN A 99 -34.71 -2.91 2.86
C GLN A 99 -34.91 -2.83 1.34
N ALA A 100 -36.15 -2.65 0.89
CA ALA A 100 -36.49 -2.49 -0.52
C ALA A 100 -35.87 -1.23 -1.18
N HIS A 101 -35.47 -0.23 -0.38
CA HIS A 101 -34.89 1.02 -0.88
C HIS A 101 -33.38 1.11 -0.73
N VAL A 102 -32.74 0.17 -0.04
CA VAL A 102 -31.29 0.16 0.21
C VAL A 102 -30.49 0.26 -1.08
N ALA A 103 -30.83 -0.55 -2.08
CA ALA A 103 -30.12 -0.55 -3.37
C ALA A 103 -30.27 0.80 -4.11
N ASN A 104 -31.46 1.39 -4.09
CA ASN A 104 -31.72 2.68 -4.75
C ASN A 104 -30.93 3.81 -4.08
N VAL A 105 -30.91 3.84 -2.75
CA VAL A 105 -30.15 4.84 -2.00
C VAL A 105 -28.64 4.65 -2.20
N ALA A 106 -28.16 3.41 -2.22
CA ALA A 106 -26.75 3.11 -2.50
C ALA A 106 -26.31 3.62 -3.89
N ALA A 107 -27.15 3.45 -4.92
CA ALA A 107 -26.86 3.95 -6.26
C ALA A 107 -26.76 5.49 -6.30
N VAL A 108 -27.55 6.19 -5.48
CA VAL A 108 -27.45 7.66 -5.32
C VAL A 108 -26.10 8.05 -4.72
N PHE A 109 -25.59 7.32 -3.72
CA PHE A 109 -24.26 7.58 -3.16
C PHE A 109 -23.15 7.41 -4.21
N GLY A 110 -23.20 6.33 -4.99
CA GLY A 110 -22.25 6.11 -6.09
C GLY A 110 -22.30 7.26 -7.11
N THR A 111 -23.49 7.63 -7.55
CA THR A 111 -23.71 8.73 -8.51
C THR A 111 -23.22 10.07 -7.97
N ALA A 112 -23.57 10.39 -6.72
CA ALA A 112 -23.16 11.65 -6.08
C ALA A 112 -21.64 11.75 -5.96
N HIS A 113 -20.96 10.65 -5.58
CA HIS A 113 -19.51 10.62 -5.50
C HIS A 113 -18.87 10.83 -6.89
N THR A 114 -19.34 10.13 -7.92
CA THR A 114 -18.87 10.33 -9.30
C THR A 114 -19.07 11.77 -9.77
N ALA A 115 -20.23 12.38 -9.49
CA ALA A 115 -20.48 13.76 -9.84
C ALA A 115 -19.50 14.72 -9.13
N VAL A 116 -19.19 14.51 -7.86
CA VAL A 116 -18.20 15.36 -7.15
C VAL A 116 -16.81 15.28 -7.81
N VAL A 117 -16.41 14.11 -8.32
CA VAL A 117 -15.17 13.95 -9.08
C VAL A 117 -15.19 14.80 -10.36
N GLU A 118 -16.27 14.72 -11.15
CA GLU A 118 -16.43 15.51 -12.38
C GLU A 118 -16.43 17.02 -12.10
N TYR A 119 -17.19 17.48 -11.10
CA TYR A 119 -17.24 18.89 -10.73
C TYR A 119 -15.94 19.42 -10.12
N SER A 120 -15.08 18.53 -9.60
CA SER A 120 -13.75 18.91 -9.13
C SER A 120 -12.84 19.34 -10.29
N GLU A 121 -12.98 18.73 -11.47
CA GLU A 121 -12.28 19.17 -12.69
C GLU A 121 -12.79 20.54 -13.15
N VAL A 122 -14.11 20.74 -13.14
CA VAL A 122 -14.73 22.04 -13.47
C VAL A 122 -14.25 23.14 -12.50
N MET A 123 -14.14 22.83 -11.21
CA MET A 123 -13.63 23.78 -10.20
C MET A 123 -12.18 24.16 -10.47
N LEU A 124 -11.34 23.21 -10.88
CA LEU A 124 -9.97 23.49 -11.27
C LEU A 124 -9.91 24.42 -12.48
N GLU A 125 -10.72 24.17 -13.51
CA GLU A 125 -10.73 24.98 -14.72
C GLU A 125 -11.19 26.41 -14.46
N THR A 126 -12.30 26.55 -13.73
CA THR A 126 -12.99 27.82 -13.51
C THR A 126 -12.40 28.65 -12.37
N GLN A 127 -12.01 28.02 -11.27
CA GLN A 127 -11.55 28.71 -10.06
C GLN A 127 -10.04 28.59 -9.82
N LYS A 128 -9.32 27.78 -10.61
CA LYS A 128 -7.89 27.49 -10.41
C LYS A 128 -7.58 26.93 -9.01
N ARG A 129 -8.54 26.24 -8.40
CA ARG A 129 -8.41 25.62 -7.07
C ARG A 129 -8.50 24.12 -7.22
N HIS A 130 -7.50 23.42 -6.68
CA HIS A 130 -7.51 21.96 -6.57
C HIS A 130 -8.24 21.51 -5.30
N ASN A 131 -9.08 20.50 -5.45
CA ASN A 131 -9.60 19.65 -4.39
C ASN A 131 -9.30 18.18 -4.73
N TYR A 132 -9.25 17.34 -3.71
CA TYR A 132 -8.99 15.91 -3.85
C TYR A 132 -10.17 15.14 -3.28
N VAL A 133 -10.75 14.27 -4.09
CA VAL A 133 -11.88 13.41 -3.70
C VAL A 133 -11.33 12.05 -3.31
N THR A 134 -11.71 11.58 -2.11
CA THR A 134 -11.30 10.28 -1.57
C THR A 134 -12.52 9.38 -1.37
N PRO A 135 -12.44 8.08 -1.72
CA PRO A 135 -13.48 7.09 -1.44
C PRO A 135 -13.86 6.98 0.04
#